data_AF-A0A9D5HM02-F1
#
_entry.id   AF-A0A9D5HM02-F1
#
_cell.length_a   1.000
_cell.length_b   1.000
_cell.length_c   1.000
_cell.angle_alpha   90.00
_cell.angle_beta   90.00
_cell.angle_gamma   90.00
#
_symmetry.space_group_name_H-M   'P 1'
#
loop_
_entity.id
_entity.type
_entity.pdbx_description
1 polymer ?
#
loop_
_entity_poly.entity_id
_entity_poly.type
_entity_poly.pdbx_seq_one_letter_code
_entity_poly.pdbx_strand_id
1 'polypeptide(L)'
;MEVKVRSSRILTIPMSQPTEIPLTIFDRFVLNIHIAILYAFTPPTSSNVAIIVGLSNTLHHFPTLTGHLTKNAHRHPCIMLGDFNGSALVVEATVQLNRFWCSGLVIGVTSHHHVANGQSMSSFFVAWGKMVRGIAIDPLPLHDHYSWLMPRDPPLLQFNH
;
A
#
# COMPACT_ATOMS: atom_id res chain seq x y z
N MET A 1 21.46 17.63 -9.24
CA MET A 1 20.08 17.66 -8.72
C MET A 1 20.16 17.30 -7.26
N GLU A 2 19.86 18.24 -6.36
CA GLU A 2 19.91 18.01 -4.92
C GLU A 2 18.49 17.79 -4.40
N VAL A 3 18.24 16.66 -3.74
CA VAL A 3 16.95 16.36 -3.10
C VAL A 3 17.07 16.67 -1.62
N LYS A 4 16.25 17.61 -1.13
CA LYS A 4 16.20 17.99 0.29
C LYS A 4 14.91 17.48 0.91
N VAL A 5 15.02 16.56 1.86
CA VAL A 5 13.89 16.13 2.68
C VAL A 5 13.43 17.32 3.53
N ARG A 6 12.13 17.59 3.51
CA ARG A 6 11.48 18.66 4.28
C ARG A 6 10.80 18.13 5.52
N SER A 7 10.12 16.99 5.40
CA SER A 7 9.38 16.36 6.48
C SER A 7 9.30 14.85 6.25
N SER A 8 9.13 14.11 7.34
CA SER A 8 8.79 12.69 7.33
C SER A 8 7.77 12.40 8.41
N ARG A 9 6.75 11.61 8.11
CA ARG A 9 5.75 11.18 9.08
C ARG A 9 5.33 9.75 8.83
N ILE A 10 4.88 9.11 9.91
CA ILE A 10 4.33 7.76 9.88
C ILE A 10 2.80 7.89 9.90
N LEU A 11 2.13 7.21 8.98
CA LEU A 11 0.69 7.03 8.97
C LEU A 11 0.37 5.63 9.49
N THR A 12 -0.41 5.56 10.55
CA THR A 12 -0.92 4.30 11.13
C THR A 12 -2.43 4.23 10.96
N ILE A 13 -2.94 3.02 10.81
CA ILE A 13 -4.38 2.76 10.84
C ILE A 13 -4.71 2.25 12.26
N PRO A 14 -5.53 2.96 13.04
CA PRO A 14 -5.94 2.47 14.34
C PRO A 14 -6.84 1.24 14.16
N MET A 15 -6.38 0.10 14.68
CA MET A 15 -7.17 -1.13 14.73
C MET A 15 -7.45 -1.52 16.18
N SER A 16 -8.63 -2.06 16.44
CA SER A 16 -9.05 -2.48 17.78
C SER A 16 -8.26 -3.67 18.30
N GLN A 17 -7.85 -4.59 17.40
CA GLN A 17 -7.02 -5.75 17.71
C GLN A 17 -6.09 -6.08 16.54
N PRO A 18 -4.86 -6.55 16.81
CA PRO A 18 -3.99 -7.07 15.78
C PRO A 18 -4.66 -8.22 15.02
N THR A 19 -4.60 -8.19 13.70
CA THR A 19 -5.20 -9.22 12.85
C THR A 19 -4.12 -9.86 12.00
N GLU A 20 -4.03 -11.19 12.05
CA GLU A 20 -3.15 -11.96 11.18
C GLU A 20 -3.82 -12.21 9.84
N ILE A 21 -3.08 -11.91 8.77
CA ILE A 21 -3.49 -12.17 7.41
C ILE A 21 -2.49 -13.13 6.75
N PRO A 22 -2.83 -14.43 6.56
CA PRO A 22 -1.90 -15.40 5.99
C PRO A 22 -1.61 -15.10 4.52
N LEU A 23 -0.36 -15.27 4.06
CA LEU A 23 -0.07 -15.14 2.62
C LEU A 23 -0.67 -16.31 1.82
N THR A 24 -1.38 -15.99 0.73
CA THR A 24 -1.88 -16.99 -0.22
C THR A 24 -0.74 -17.65 -0.98
N ILE A 25 -1.03 -18.73 -1.73
CA ILE A 25 0.00 -19.37 -2.56
C ILE A 25 0.57 -18.41 -3.60
N PHE A 26 -0.26 -17.52 -4.17
CA PHE A 26 0.18 -16.54 -5.16
C PHE A 26 1.12 -15.49 -4.56
N ASP A 27 0.86 -15.06 -3.32
CA ASP A 27 1.70 -14.10 -2.61
C ASP A 27 3.08 -14.69 -2.26
N ARG A 28 3.19 -16.02 -2.12
CA ARG A 28 4.46 -16.69 -1.79
C ARG A 28 5.37 -16.87 -3.01
N PHE A 29 4.81 -16.89 -4.22
CA PHE A 29 5.57 -17.08 -5.46
C PHE A 29 6.03 -15.77 -6.10
N VAL A 30 5.58 -14.62 -5.60
CA VAL A 30 6.08 -13.33 -6.07
C VAL A 30 7.49 -13.01 -5.52
N LEU A 31 8.21 -12.16 -6.23
CA LEU A 31 9.59 -11.79 -5.89
C LEU A 31 9.67 -11.12 -4.51
N ASN A 32 10.67 -11.50 -3.72
CA ASN A 32 10.96 -10.89 -2.41
C ASN A 32 11.72 -9.56 -2.57
N ILE A 33 11.04 -8.56 -3.14
CA ILE A 33 11.61 -7.25 -3.47
C ILE A 33 10.65 -6.11 -3.12
N HIS A 34 11.20 -4.92 -2.98
CA HIS A 34 10.44 -3.69 -3.01
C HIS A 34 10.27 -3.21 -4.45
N ILE A 35 9.04 -2.85 -4.81
CA ILE A 35 8.71 -2.23 -6.09
C ILE A 35 8.53 -0.73 -5.85
N ALA A 36 9.26 0.06 -6.62
CA ALA A 36 9.18 1.51 -6.61
C ALA A 36 8.51 2.02 -7.89
N ILE A 37 7.56 2.95 -7.74
CA ILE A 37 6.86 3.61 -8.85
C ILE A 37 6.97 5.13 -8.66
N LEU A 38 7.23 5.85 -9.76
CA LEU A 38 7.31 7.31 -9.79
C LEU A 38 6.24 7.86 -10.72
N TYR A 39 5.44 8.80 -10.22
CA TYR A 39 4.52 9.61 -11.01
C TYR A 39 5.00 11.06 -11.01
N ALA A 40 5.00 11.69 -12.18
CA ALA A 40 5.31 13.11 -12.33
C ALA A 40 4.08 13.85 -12.88
N PHE A 41 3.73 14.96 -12.23
CA PHE A 41 2.58 15.79 -12.56
C PHE A 41 3.03 17.22 -12.85
N THR A 42 2.51 17.77 -13.93
CA THR A 42 2.64 19.20 -14.21
C THR A 42 1.63 20.00 -13.38
N PRO A 43 1.93 21.27 -13.05
CA PRO A 43 0.96 22.16 -12.41
C PRO A 43 -0.32 22.34 -13.24
N PRO A 44 -1.47 22.67 -12.62
CA PRO A 44 -1.67 22.80 -11.17
C PRO A 44 -1.77 21.44 -10.47
N THR A 45 -1.17 21.33 -9.29
CA THR A 45 -1.17 20.13 -8.46
C THR A 45 -1.92 20.38 -7.15
N SER A 46 -2.50 19.33 -6.57
CA SER A 46 -3.09 19.40 -5.23
C SER A 46 -2.03 19.74 -4.18
N SER A 47 -2.44 20.40 -3.10
CA SER A 47 -1.52 20.70 -2.00
C SER A 47 -1.02 19.41 -1.32
N ASN A 48 0.16 19.47 -0.70
CA ASN A 48 0.69 18.33 0.06
C ASN A 48 -0.33 17.87 1.11
N VAL A 49 -0.95 18.81 1.83
CA VAL A 49 -1.99 18.51 2.85
C VAL A 49 -3.13 17.67 2.26
N ALA A 50 -3.67 18.06 1.10
CA ALA A 50 -4.74 17.29 0.45
C ALA A 50 -4.27 15.90 0.03
N ILE A 51 -3.04 15.78 -0.47
CA ILE A 51 -2.43 14.50 -0.87
C ILE A 51 -2.28 13.56 0.34
N ILE A 52 -1.80 14.07 1.47
CA ILE A 52 -1.59 13.31 2.71
C ILE A 52 -2.92 12.88 3.33
N VAL A 53 -3.90 13.79 3.39
CA VAL A 53 -5.24 13.47 3.90
C VAL A 53 -5.90 12.42 3.02
N GLY A 54 -5.80 12.58 1.69
CA GLY A 54 -6.29 11.59 0.74
C GLY A 54 -5.60 10.24 0.92
N LEU A 55 -4.29 10.21 1.20
CA LEU A 55 -3.55 8.98 1.46
C LEU A 55 -4.05 8.30 2.73
N SER A 56 -4.13 9.04 3.84
CA SER A 56 -4.62 8.55 5.12
C SER A 56 -6.01 7.90 4.97
N ASN A 57 -6.94 8.60 4.33
CA ASN A 57 -8.29 8.10 4.07
C ASN A 57 -8.28 6.87 3.16
N THR A 58 -7.41 6.83 2.14
CA THR A 58 -7.28 5.68 1.25
C THR A 58 -6.74 4.45 1.97
N LEU A 59 -5.76 4.61 2.86
CA LEU A 59 -5.17 3.49 3.60
C LEU A 59 -6.19 2.72 4.43
N HIS A 60 -7.26 3.36 4.92
CA HIS A 60 -8.37 2.68 5.60
C HIS A 60 -9.06 1.62 4.72
N HIS A 61 -9.00 1.79 3.39
CA HIS A 61 -9.51 0.85 2.39
C HIS A 61 -8.41 -0.05 1.81
N PHE A 62 -7.17 0.04 2.28
CA PHE A 62 -6.05 -0.81 1.85
C PHE A 62 -5.15 -1.14 3.05
N PRO A 63 -5.69 -1.76 4.11
CA PRO A 63 -4.98 -1.91 5.38
C PRO A 63 -3.72 -2.78 5.27
N THR A 64 -3.66 -3.71 4.31
CA THR A 64 -2.47 -4.54 4.05
C THR A 64 -1.24 -3.71 3.70
N LEU A 65 -1.40 -2.54 3.09
CA LEU A 65 -0.30 -1.63 2.77
C LEU A 65 0.33 -0.98 4.02
N THR A 66 -0.37 -0.99 5.15
CA THR A 66 0.18 -0.60 6.45
C THR A 66 0.52 -1.80 7.32
N GLY A 67 0.45 -3.02 6.79
CA GLY A 67 0.76 -4.23 7.53
C GLY A 67 2.25 -4.52 7.60
N HIS A 68 2.64 -5.30 8.60
CA HIS A 68 3.99 -5.78 8.79
C HIS A 68 4.11 -7.24 8.32
N LEU A 69 5.02 -7.52 7.38
CA LEU A 69 5.31 -8.89 6.94
C LEU A 69 6.09 -9.64 8.03
N THR A 70 5.57 -10.76 8.49
CA THR A 70 6.16 -11.57 9.55
C THR A 70 5.84 -13.06 9.36
N LYS A 71 6.09 -13.85 10.40
CA LYS A 71 5.70 -15.26 10.48
C LYS A 71 4.74 -15.46 11.65
N ASN A 72 3.74 -16.30 11.45
CA ASN A 72 2.79 -16.68 12.49
C ASN A 72 3.37 -17.71 13.47
N ALA A 73 2.55 -18.15 14.44
CA ALA A 73 2.93 -19.16 15.43
C ALA A 73 3.42 -20.48 14.80
N HIS A 74 2.91 -20.82 13.62
CA HIS A 74 3.31 -22.00 12.84
C HIS A 74 4.47 -21.75 11.87
N ARG A 75 5.13 -20.58 11.97
CA ARG A 75 6.22 -20.12 11.11
C ARG A 75 5.83 -19.90 9.64
N HIS A 76 4.54 -19.78 9.34
CA HIS A 76 4.06 -19.45 8.00
C HIS A 76 4.10 -17.93 7.77
N PRO A 77 4.50 -17.46 6.57
CA PRO A 77 4.49 -16.04 6.25
C PRO A 77 3.09 -15.44 6.31
N CYS A 78 2.96 -14.28 6.95
CA CYS A 78 1.72 -13.53 7.09
C CYS A 78 1.97 -12.02 7.12
N ILE A 79 0.91 -11.24 6.91
CA ILE A 79 0.85 -9.81 7.14
C ILE A 79 0.14 -9.59 8.47
N MET A 80 0.78 -8.90 9.41
CA MET A 80 0.14 -8.45 10.64
C MET A 80 -0.39 -7.05 10.45
N LEU A 81 -1.70 -6.90 10.65
CA LEU A 81 -2.35 -5.59 10.68
C LEU A 81 -2.51 -5.11 12.12
N GLY A 82 -2.37 -3.80 12.33
CA GLY A 82 -2.65 -3.18 13.63
C GLY A 82 -1.65 -3.53 14.73
N ASP A 83 -0.53 -4.17 14.40
CA ASP A 83 0.61 -4.28 15.31
C ASP A 83 1.41 -2.95 15.32
N PHE A 84 2.31 -2.79 16.30
CA PHE A 84 3.13 -1.58 16.41
C PHE A 84 4.22 -1.47 15.32
N ASN A 85 4.36 -2.48 14.45
CA ASN A 85 5.40 -2.57 13.43
C ASN A 85 4.88 -2.21 12.04
N GLY A 86 3.56 -2.26 11.82
CA GLY A 86 2.90 -1.91 10.58
C GLY A 86 2.61 -0.41 10.45
N SER A 87 3.11 0.23 9.40
CA SER A 87 2.81 1.63 9.09
C SER A 87 3.17 2.03 7.67
N ALA A 88 2.64 3.17 7.19
CA ALA A 88 3.09 3.80 5.95
C ALA A 88 3.99 5.01 6.26
N LEU A 89 5.22 5.01 5.74
CA LEU A 89 6.12 6.15 5.83
C LEU A 89 5.86 7.13 4.69
N VAL A 90 5.56 8.38 5.03
CA VAL A 90 5.42 9.49 4.06
C VAL A 90 6.61 10.42 4.22
N VAL A 91 7.34 10.65 3.13
CA VAL A 91 8.46 11.59 3.08
C VAL A 91 8.12 12.71 2.11
N GLU A 92 8.11 13.94 2.60
CA GLU A 92 8.01 15.14 1.77
C GLU A 92 9.42 15.65 1.47
N ALA A 93 9.75 15.78 0.18
CA ALA A 93 11.04 16.28 -0.25
C ALA A 93 10.86 17.32 -1.38
N THR A 94 11.78 18.28 -1.42
CA THR A 94 11.88 19.26 -2.51
C THR A 94 13.14 19.01 -3.31
N VAL A 95 13.02 19.01 -4.62
CA VAL A 95 14.16 18.93 -5.52
C VAL A 95 14.58 20.35 -5.89
N GLN A 96 15.84 20.70 -5.63
CA GLN A 96 16.43 21.95 -6.12
C GLN A 96 17.05 21.69 -7.50
N LEU A 97 16.42 22.27 -8.53
CA LEU A 97 16.97 22.37 -9.88
C LEU A 97 17.29 23.85 -10.15
N ASN A 98 18.46 24.15 -10.71
CA ASN A 98 18.85 25.51 -11.13
C ASN A 98 18.12 25.95 -12.42
N ARG A 99 16.85 25.59 -12.58
CA ARG A 99 15.95 26.07 -13.63
C ARG A 99 14.77 26.76 -12.97
N PHE A 100 14.64 28.05 -13.24
CA PHE A 100 13.60 28.93 -12.71
C PHE A 100 12.20 28.34 -13.01
N TRP A 101 11.44 28.09 -11.92
CA TRP A 101 9.97 27.93 -11.89
C TRP A 101 9.33 26.67 -12.49
N CYS A 102 9.48 25.52 -11.84
CA CYS A 102 8.55 24.40 -12.03
C CYS A 102 7.97 23.93 -10.69
N SER A 103 6.69 24.23 -10.44
CA SER A 103 5.90 23.76 -9.28
C SER A 103 5.33 22.35 -9.48
N GLY A 104 5.97 21.55 -10.33
CA GLY A 104 5.56 20.17 -10.60
C GLY A 104 5.65 19.30 -9.35
N LEU A 105 4.87 18.22 -9.33
CA LEU A 105 4.82 17.26 -8.24
C LEU A 105 5.37 15.92 -8.71
N VAL A 106 6.24 15.31 -7.92
CA VAL A 106 6.64 13.91 -8.11
C VAL A 106 6.19 13.12 -6.90
N ILE A 107 5.45 12.05 -7.13
CA ILE A 107 5.04 11.09 -6.10
C ILE A 107 5.84 9.81 -6.34
N GLY A 108 6.68 9.45 -5.36
CA GLY A 108 7.35 8.16 -5.30
C GLY A 108 6.66 7.26 -4.29
N VAL A 109 6.33 6.03 -4.69
CA VAL A 109 5.77 5.01 -3.79
C VAL A 109 6.59 3.74 -3.91
N THR A 110 7.00 3.24 -2.76
CA THR A 110 7.73 1.97 -2.63
C THR A 110 6.91 1.04 -1.74
N SER A 111 6.69 -0.20 -2.21
CA SER A 111 5.94 -1.21 -1.47
C SER A 111 6.57 -2.59 -1.65
N HIS A 112 6.43 -3.47 -0.66
CA HIS A 112 6.92 -4.83 -0.77
C HIS A 112 6.00 -5.68 -1.65
N HIS A 113 6.54 -6.40 -2.63
CA HIS A 113 5.74 -7.11 -3.63
C HIS A 113 4.87 -8.24 -3.02
N HIS A 114 5.24 -8.78 -1.84
CA HIS A 114 4.40 -9.77 -1.13
C HIS A 114 3.12 -9.17 -0.52
N VAL A 115 3.01 -7.85 -0.42
CA VAL A 115 1.83 -7.18 0.15
C VAL A 115 0.78 -6.90 -0.91
N ALA A 116 1.20 -6.59 -2.13
CA ALA A 116 0.32 -6.26 -3.23
C ALA A 116 0.97 -6.56 -4.58
N ASN A 117 0.19 -7.11 -5.51
CA ASN A 117 0.58 -7.21 -6.91
C ASN A 117 0.31 -5.90 -7.66
N GLY A 118 0.74 -5.83 -8.93
CA GLY A 118 0.60 -4.62 -9.77
C GLY A 118 -0.84 -4.15 -9.97
N GLN A 119 -1.81 -5.07 -10.05
CA GLN A 119 -3.22 -4.71 -10.20
C GLN A 119 -3.78 -4.10 -8.91
N SER A 120 -3.48 -4.71 -7.76
CA SER A 120 -3.87 -4.16 -6.44
C SER A 120 -3.25 -2.79 -6.21
N MET A 121 -1.98 -2.59 -6.55
CA MET A 121 -1.31 -1.29 -6.46
C MET A 121 -1.92 -0.25 -7.41
N SER A 122 -2.30 -0.64 -8.63
CA SER A 122 -3.00 0.24 -9.58
C SER A 122 -4.35 0.69 -9.03
N SER A 123 -5.12 -0.23 -8.44
CA SER A 123 -6.38 0.09 -7.75
C SER A 123 -6.16 1.08 -6.60
N PHE A 124 -5.11 0.87 -5.80
CA PHE A 124 -4.72 1.79 -4.74
C PHE A 124 -4.41 3.20 -5.26
N PHE A 125 -3.61 3.36 -6.32
CA PHE A 125 -3.30 4.68 -6.87
C PHE A 125 -4.53 5.42 -7.41
N VAL A 126 -5.43 4.70 -8.07
CA VAL A 126 -6.70 5.27 -8.57
C VAL A 126 -7.58 5.71 -7.40
N ALA A 127 -7.74 4.87 -6.38
CA ALA A 127 -8.49 5.18 -5.17
C ALA A 127 -7.91 6.39 -4.45
N TRP A 128 -6.58 6.46 -4.31
CA TRP A 128 -5.91 7.60 -3.72
C TRP A 128 -6.16 8.89 -4.49
N GLY A 129 -6.02 8.86 -5.82
CA GLY A 129 -6.34 10.01 -6.67
C GLY A 129 -7.80 10.44 -6.57
N LYS A 130 -8.76 9.50 -6.46
CA LYS A 130 -10.17 9.81 -6.20
C LYS A 130 -10.36 10.50 -4.85
N MET A 131 -9.76 9.97 -3.79
CA MET A 131 -9.88 10.50 -2.43
C MET A 131 -9.28 11.90 -2.30
N VAL A 132 -8.14 12.17 -2.94
CA VAL A 132 -7.53 13.53 -3.01
C VAL A 132 -8.47 14.53 -3.70
N ARG A 133 -9.28 14.07 -4.65
CA ARG A 133 -10.27 14.89 -5.37
C ARG A 133 -11.64 14.94 -4.68
N GLY A 134 -11.82 14.30 -3.52
CA GLY A 134 -13.12 14.21 -2.84
C GLY A 134 -14.15 13.33 -3.57
N ILE A 135 -13.70 12.41 -4.42
CA ILE A 135 -14.55 11.47 -5.16
C ILE A 135 -14.61 10.16 -4.37
N ALA A 136 -15.82 9.60 -4.20
CA ALA A 136 -16.01 8.33 -3.54
C ALA A 136 -15.30 7.17 -4.28
N ILE A 137 -14.79 6.21 -3.51
CA ILE A 137 -14.22 4.97 -4.06
C ILE A 137 -15.37 4.03 -4.37
N ASP A 138 -15.52 3.69 -5.65
CA ASP A 138 -16.52 2.75 -6.17
C ASP A 138 -15.91 1.99 -7.36
N PRO A 139 -15.93 0.64 -7.37
CA PRO A 139 -16.30 -0.22 -6.23
C PRO A 139 -15.26 -0.14 -5.10
N LEU A 140 -15.69 -0.47 -3.87
CA LEU A 140 -14.75 -0.62 -2.76
C LEU A 140 -13.79 -1.79 -3.02
N PRO A 141 -12.52 -1.68 -2.61
CA PRO A 141 -11.59 -2.79 -2.70
C PRO A 141 -12.12 -4.00 -1.93
N LEU A 142 -12.15 -5.16 -2.59
CA LEU A 142 -12.47 -6.41 -1.93
C LEU A 142 -11.24 -6.87 -1.13
N HIS A 143 -11.44 -7.28 0.12
CA HIS A 143 -10.37 -7.78 0.98
C HIS A 143 -10.56 -9.24 1.39
N ASP A 144 -11.73 -9.82 1.09
CA ASP A 144 -12.10 -11.20 1.49
C ASP A 144 -11.61 -12.27 0.49
N HIS A 145 -10.48 -12.05 -0.18
CA HIS A 145 -9.92 -13.08 -1.06
C HIS A 145 -9.46 -14.33 -0.28
N TYR A 146 -9.28 -14.19 1.04
CA TYR A 146 -8.89 -15.26 1.95
C TYR A 146 -9.93 -16.36 2.06
N SER A 147 -11.22 -16.03 2.04
CA SER A 147 -12.28 -17.04 2.11
C SER A 147 -12.34 -17.94 0.87
N TRP A 148 -11.80 -17.49 -0.27
CA TRP A 148 -11.87 -18.22 -1.55
C TRP A 148 -10.54 -18.88 -1.98
N LEU A 149 -9.39 -18.34 -1.54
CA LEU A 149 -8.07 -18.78 -2.00
C LEU A 149 -7.28 -19.58 -0.95
N MET A 150 -7.79 -19.70 0.28
CA MET A 150 -7.15 -20.57 1.28
C MET A 150 -7.31 -22.05 0.87
N PRO A 151 -6.22 -22.85 0.93
CA PRO A 151 -6.33 -24.29 0.78
C PRO A 151 -7.34 -24.86 1.78
N ARG A 152 -8.20 -25.79 1.34
CA ARG A 152 -9.10 -26.50 2.24
C ARG A 152 -8.28 -27.25 3.29
N ASP A 153 -8.73 -27.22 4.54
CA ASP A 153 -8.18 -28.01 5.63
C ASP A 153 -9.31 -28.86 6.27
N PRO A 154 -9.35 -30.18 6.05
CA PRO A 154 -8.39 -30.99 5.31
C PRO A 154 -8.51 -30.82 3.77
N PRO A 155 -7.44 -31.08 3.01
CA PRO A 155 -7.49 -31.06 1.55
C PRO A 155 -8.50 -32.08 1.02
N LEU A 156 -9.41 -31.63 0.15
CA LEU A 156 -10.45 -32.49 -0.41
C LEU A 156 -9.96 -33.07 -1.73
N LEU A 157 -9.56 -34.34 -1.73
CA LEU A 157 -9.10 -35.05 -2.93
C LEU A 157 -10.32 -35.40 -3.81
N GLN A 158 -10.73 -34.47 -4.68
CA GLN A 158 -11.93 -34.63 -5.53
C GLN A 158 -11.63 -35.37 -6.84
N PHE A 159 -10.35 -35.46 -7.23
CA PHE A 159 -9.91 -36.08 -8.46
C PHE A 159 -8.74 -37.02 -8.17
N ASN A 160 -8.79 -38.25 -8.68
CA ASN A 160 -7.62 -39.11 -8.76
C ASN A 160 -6.82 -38.67 -9.99
N HIS A 161 -5.62 -38.16 -9.75
CA HIS A 161 -4.66 -37.79 -10.79
C HIS A 161 -3.80 -38.99 -11.18
#